data_AF-A0A229RR09-F1
#
_entry.id   AF-A0A229RR09-F1
#
_cell.length_a   1.000
_cell.length_b   1.000
_cell.length_c   1.000
_cell.angle_alpha   90.00
_cell.angle_beta   90.00
_cell.angle_gamma   90.00
#
_symmetry.space_group_name_H-M   'P 1'
#
loop_
_entity.id
_entity.type
_entity.pdbx_description
1 polymer ?
#
loop_
_entity_poly.entity_id
_entity_poly.type
_entity_poly.pdbx_seq_one_letter_code
_entity_poly.pdbx_strand_id
1 'polypeptide(L)'
;MSRRSTLRGFAASASLMLVAVLPGAATAAPAVPPPLPFVSQLDLSCYRTEGYKPPPTAVTLQHLNPVLAELPPETVELGAREQLCVPVAKNGAIPPPGILDYARWVDLACYRIEGGARNFPLTLSQLNPVVQRLGIQDAPVTMLSPEQLCVPVAKNGELPPPEILSFVRHIDLECYALRVLGIPGRPFPLTLGHLNPVLADRPKTEVRVGDARQLCVPVAKRGDEIPREVLGTVRWLDLAKYDVATGPSVIGPVALKLTHLDPVLAHLPGEEVILTEPAQLGLPVAKNGRIPPRD
;
A
#
# COMPACT_ATOMS: atom_id res chain seq x y z
N MET A 1 80.48 42.15 32.03
CA MET A 1 80.64 40.69 31.79
C MET A 1 79.27 40.03 32.00
N SER A 2 78.44 39.94 30.96
CA SER A 2 78.29 38.80 30.03
C SER A 2 77.52 37.61 30.62
N ARG A 3 76.25 37.46 30.18
CA ARG A 3 75.47 36.22 29.94
C ARG A 3 74.08 36.65 29.40
N ARG A 4 73.89 36.63 28.07
CA ARG A 4 73.12 35.62 27.29
C ARG A 4 71.70 35.37 27.80
N SER A 5 70.68 35.62 26.98
CA SER A 5 69.87 34.54 26.37
C SER A 5 68.64 35.08 25.61
N THR A 6 68.58 34.67 24.35
CA THR A 6 67.48 34.52 23.38
C THR A 6 66.04 34.34 23.89
N LEU A 7 65.09 35.04 23.24
CA LEU A 7 63.70 34.60 23.00
C LEU A 7 63.21 35.25 21.69
N ARG A 8 63.28 34.56 20.54
CA ARG A 8 62.27 33.67 19.94
C ARG A 8 60.95 34.38 19.61
N GLY A 9 60.85 34.79 18.34
CA GLY A 9 59.60 35.17 17.70
C GLY A 9 58.69 33.96 17.50
N PHE A 10 57.41 34.14 17.80
CA PHE A 10 56.35 33.21 17.45
C PHE A 10 55.58 33.79 16.27
N ALA A 11 55.77 33.20 15.08
CA ALA A 11 54.87 33.37 13.97
C ALA A 11 53.63 32.52 14.23
N ALA A 12 52.48 33.17 14.42
CA ALA A 12 51.19 32.50 14.55
C ALA A 12 50.69 32.07 13.17
N SER A 13 50.94 30.81 12.81
CA SER A 13 50.32 30.18 11.64
C SER A 13 48.91 29.72 12.01
N ALA A 14 47.91 30.55 11.72
CA ALA A 14 46.50 30.17 11.80
C ALA A 14 46.15 29.28 10.59
N SER A 15 46.20 27.96 10.77
CA SER A 15 45.66 27.00 9.81
C SER A 15 44.14 27.02 9.85
N LEU A 16 43.52 27.73 8.91
CA LEU A 16 42.10 27.55 8.58
C LEU A 16 41.91 26.12 8.03
N MET A 17 41.35 25.21 8.83
CA MET A 17 40.75 23.99 8.29
C MET A 17 39.44 24.37 7.60
N LEU A 18 39.47 24.39 6.27
CA LEU A 18 38.27 24.41 5.44
C LEU A 18 37.64 23.01 5.52
N VAL A 19 36.66 22.82 6.39
CA VAL A 19 35.80 21.63 6.34
C VAL A 19 34.88 21.81 5.13
N ALA A 20 35.24 21.17 4.01
CA ALA A 20 34.37 21.03 2.86
C ALA A 20 33.18 20.15 3.27
N VAL A 21 32.06 20.76 3.61
CA VAL A 21 30.77 20.09 3.71
C VAL A 21 30.38 19.70 2.28
N LEU A 22 30.73 18.47 1.89
CA LEU A 22 30.22 17.88 0.66
C LEU A 22 28.70 17.76 0.81
N PRO A 23 27.88 18.43 -0.02
CA PRO A 23 26.46 18.14 -0.06
C PRO A 23 26.31 16.68 -0.46
N GLY A 24 25.81 15.86 0.46
CA GLY A 24 25.39 14.50 0.14
C GLY A 24 24.42 14.59 -1.02
N ALA A 25 24.77 13.97 -2.15
CA ALA A 25 23.85 13.83 -3.27
C ALA A 25 22.64 13.06 -2.76
N ALA A 26 21.58 13.78 -2.40
CA ALA A 26 20.27 13.21 -2.26
C ALA A 26 19.90 12.70 -3.66
N THR A 27 20.10 11.41 -3.89
CA THR A 27 19.55 10.71 -5.03
C THR A 27 18.05 10.93 -4.99
N ALA A 28 17.54 11.79 -5.88
CA ALA A 28 16.13 11.98 -6.08
C ALA A 28 15.49 10.60 -6.30
N ALA A 29 14.43 10.29 -5.56
CA ALA A 29 13.66 9.08 -5.80
C ALA A 29 13.24 9.04 -7.29
N PRO A 30 13.19 7.86 -7.94
CA PRO A 30 12.61 7.77 -9.27
C PRO A 30 11.20 8.37 -9.22
N ALA A 31 10.82 9.11 -10.26
CA ALA A 31 9.55 9.85 -10.30
C ALA A 31 8.31 8.94 -10.12
N VAL A 32 8.44 7.65 -10.45
CA VAL A 32 7.46 6.58 -10.22
C VAL A 32 8.23 5.28 -9.94
N PRO A 33 7.80 4.44 -8.97
CA PRO A 33 8.51 3.19 -8.70
C PRO A 33 8.21 2.16 -9.80
N PRO A 34 9.19 1.31 -10.17
CA PRO A 34 9.01 0.31 -11.23
C PRO A 34 7.95 -0.75 -10.85
N PRO A 35 7.24 -1.35 -11.82
CA PRO A 35 6.02 -2.10 -11.55
C PRO A 35 6.20 -3.33 -10.66
N LEU A 36 7.01 -4.31 -11.05
CA LEU A 36 7.23 -5.51 -10.25
C LEU A 36 7.90 -5.21 -8.90
N PRO A 37 8.98 -4.40 -8.83
CA PRO A 37 9.61 -4.12 -7.54
C PRO A 37 8.69 -3.41 -6.55
N PHE A 38 7.77 -2.57 -7.02
CA PHE A 38 6.76 -1.94 -6.18
C PHE A 38 5.66 -2.91 -5.76
N VAL A 39 4.95 -3.49 -6.73
CA VAL A 39 3.76 -4.32 -6.47
C VAL A 39 4.10 -5.53 -5.60
N SER A 40 5.22 -6.22 -5.87
CA SER A 40 5.61 -7.41 -5.09
C SER A 40 5.93 -7.15 -3.62
N GLN A 41 6.11 -5.88 -3.23
CA GLN A 41 6.46 -5.44 -1.88
C GLN A 41 5.32 -4.66 -1.20
N LEU A 42 4.19 -4.45 -1.88
CA LEU A 42 3.04 -3.76 -1.31
C LEU A 42 2.12 -4.75 -0.63
N ASP A 43 2.09 -4.68 0.69
CA ASP A 43 1.26 -5.55 1.51
C ASP A 43 0.44 -4.71 2.49
N LEU A 44 -0.83 -5.03 2.61
CA LEU A 44 -1.77 -4.20 3.37
C LEU A 44 -2.43 -5.00 4.48
N SER A 45 -2.34 -4.53 5.72
CA SER A 45 -3.16 -5.04 6.81
C SER A 45 -4.46 -4.26 6.86
N CYS A 46 -5.59 -4.96 6.71
CA CYS A 46 -6.92 -4.38 6.64
C CYS A 46 -7.67 -4.59 7.95
N TYR A 47 -8.07 -3.48 8.55
CA TYR A 47 -8.79 -3.42 9.82
C TYR A 47 -10.27 -3.23 9.52
N ARG A 48 -11.14 -3.96 10.22
CA ARG A 48 -12.56 -3.65 10.23
C ARG A 48 -12.77 -2.35 10.97
N THR A 49 -13.72 -1.56 10.48
CA THR A 49 -13.99 -0.25 11.05
C THR A 49 -15.47 -0.05 11.25
N GLU A 50 -15.82 0.78 12.23
CA GLU A 50 -17.18 1.26 12.36
C GLU A 50 -17.56 2.10 11.14
N GLY A 51 -18.85 2.08 10.79
CA GLY A 51 -19.34 2.62 9.53
C GLY A 51 -19.35 4.15 9.52
N TYR A 52 -18.41 4.74 8.79
CA TYR A 52 -18.60 6.08 8.22
C TYR A 52 -19.43 5.94 6.95
N LYS A 53 -20.51 6.73 6.80
CA LYS A 53 -21.29 6.77 5.56
C LYS A 53 -21.00 8.07 4.82
N PRO A 54 -20.38 8.02 3.63
CA PRO A 54 -20.16 9.22 2.84
C PRO A 54 -21.50 9.80 2.33
N PRO A 55 -21.52 11.07 1.92
CA PRO A 55 -22.61 11.60 1.10
C PRO A 55 -22.88 10.70 -0.12
N PRO A 56 -24.15 10.61 -0.60
CA PRO A 56 -24.47 9.82 -1.78
C PRO A 56 -23.57 10.19 -2.96
N THR A 57 -22.73 9.23 -3.36
CA THR A 57 -21.68 9.43 -4.36
C THR A 57 -21.67 8.25 -5.31
N ALA A 58 -21.87 8.52 -6.60
CA ALA A 58 -21.76 7.51 -7.66
C ALA A 58 -20.48 7.72 -8.44
N VAL A 59 -19.75 6.64 -8.73
CA VAL A 59 -18.50 6.67 -9.49
C VAL A 59 -18.57 5.65 -10.63
N THR A 60 -18.14 6.06 -11.82
CA THR A 60 -17.96 5.14 -12.95
C THR A 60 -16.52 4.64 -12.97
N LEU A 61 -16.34 3.33 -12.90
CA LEU A 61 -15.06 2.63 -12.83
C LEU A 61 -14.71 1.97 -14.17
N GLN A 62 -13.42 1.94 -14.50
CA GLN A 62 -12.86 1.19 -15.62
C GLN A 62 -11.63 0.40 -15.15
N HIS A 63 -11.58 -0.90 -15.43
CA HIS A 63 -10.41 -1.74 -15.08
C HIS A 63 -9.16 -1.31 -15.84
N LEU A 64 -8.05 -1.20 -15.12
CA LEU A 64 -6.73 -0.86 -15.67
C LEU A 64 -5.88 -2.09 -15.94
N ASN A 65 -6.14 -3.18 -15.22
CA ASN A 65 -5.37 -4.41 -15.36
C ASN A 65 -5.54 -5.01 -16.77
N PRO A 66 -4.45 -5.38 -17.46
CA PRO A 66 -4.53 -5.93 -18.82
C PRO A 66 -5.37 -7.21 -18.95
N VAL A 67 -5.47 -8.02 -17.91
CA VAL A 67 -6.29 -9.25 -17.92
C VAL A 67 -7.78 -8.93 -17.85
N LEU A 68 -8.16 -7.78 -17.29
CA LEU A 68 -9.54 -7.35 -17.06
C LEU A 68 -9.94 -6.14 -17.90
N ALA A 69 -9.05 -5.63 -18.77
CA ALA A 69 -9.25 -4.38 -19.50
C ALA A 69 -10.44 -4.41 -20.47
N GLU A 70 -10.86 -5.61 -20.90
CA GLU A 70 -12.03 -5.79 -21.78
C GLU A 70 -13.36 -5.83 -21.02
N LEU A 71 -13.35 -5.80 -19.69
CA LEU A 71 -14.58 -5.67 -18.91
C LEU A 71 -15.20 -4.28 -19.13
N PRO A 72 -16.53 -4.21 -19.28
CA PRO A 72 -17.20 -2.94 -19.51
C PRO A 72 -17.11 -2.06 -18.25
N PRO A 73 -17.04 -0.73 -18.41
CA PRO A 73 -17.11 0.18 -17.28
C PRO A 73 -18.41 -0.02 -16.49
N GLU A 74 -18.33 0.14 -15.17
CA GLU A 74 -19.44 -0.03 -14.24
C GLU A 74 -19.65 1.25 -13.43
N THR A 75 -20.89 1.57 -13.07
CA THR A 75 -21.18 2.67 -12.14
C THR A 75 -21.65 2.09 -10.83
N VAL A 76 -20.99 2.48 -9.75
CA VAL A 76 -21.27 2.01 -8.40
C VAL A 76 -21.56 3.18 -7.47
N GLU A 77 -22.39 2.94 -6.46
CA GLU A 77 -22.65 3.90 -5.38
C GLU A 77 -21.80 3.57 -4.15
N LEU A 78 -21.18 4.58 -3.55
CA LEU A 78 -20.43 4.41 -2.32
C LEU A 78 -21.38 4.21 -1.14
N GLY A 79 -21.31 3.03 -0.53
CA GLY A 79 -21.90 2.70 0.75
C GLY A 79 -21.01 3.14 1.92
N ALA A 80 -21.21 2.51 3.09
CA ALA A 80 -20.39 2.80 4.27
C ALA A 80 -18.94 2.31 4.10
N ARG A 81 -17.99 2.98 4.73
CA ARG A 81 -16.61 2.49 4.89
C ARG A 81 -16.61 1.28 5.83
N GLU A 82 -16.11 0.17 5.35
CA GLU A 82 -16.06 -1.10 6.09
C GLU A 82 -14.66 -1.43 6.60
N GLN A 83 -13.63 -0.93 5.91
CA GLN A 83 -12.24 -1.20 6.28
C GLN A 83 -11.32 0.01 6.08
N LEU A 84 -10.21 -0.01 6.81
CA LEU A 84 -9.00 0.77 6.51
C LEU A 84 -7.84 -0.20 6.35
N CYS A 85 -7.19 -0.18 5.19
CA CYS A 85 -6.02 -0.98 4.87
C CYS A 85 -4.76 -0.12 4.94
N VAL A 86 -3.75 -0.57 5.69
CA VAL A 86 -2.51 0.18 5.94
C VAL A 86 -1.28 -0.68 5.61
N PRO A 87 -0.16 -0.08 5.17
CA PRO A 87 0.98 -0.84 4.68
C PRO A 87 1.75 -1.50 5.83
N VAL A 88 2.15 -2.76 5.61
CA VAL A 88 2.88 -3.58 6.57
C VAL A 88 4.03 -4.33 5.89
N ALA A 89 5.08 -4.62 6.65
CA ALA A 89 6.12 -5.58 6.26
C ALA A 89 5.86 -6.93 6.93
N LYS A 90 6.20 -8.01 6.21
CA LYS A 90 6.12 -9.39 6.70
C LYS A 90 7.47 -9.91 7.16
N ASN A 91 7.49 -10.55 8.33
CA ASN A 91 8.64 -11.24 8.90
C ASN A 91 9.91 -10.36 8.93
N GLY A 92 9.75 -9.05 9.12
CA GLY A 92 10.84 -8.07 9.11
C GLY A 92 11.47 -7.81 7.73
N ALA A 93 10.92 -8.36 6.64
CA ALA A 93 11.34 -8.04 5.29
C ALA A 93 10.84 -6.65 4.89
N ILE A 94 11.63 -5.63 5.22
CA ILE A 94 11.36 -4.24 4.86
C ILE A 94 11.64 -4.04 3.36
N PRO A 95 10.75 -3.38 2.59
CA PRO A 95 11.02 -3.03 1.21
C PRO A 95 12.32 -2.21 1.07
N PRO A 96 13.07 -2.35 -0.04
CA PRO A 96 14.26 -1.54 -0.28
C PRO A 96 13.98 -0.03 -0.27
N PRO A 97 14.98 0.83 0.02
CA PRO A 97 14.87 2.28 -0.18
C PRO A 97 14.39 2.60 -1.60
N GLY A 98 13.63 3.69 -1.78
CA GLY A 98 12.97 4.01 -3.04
C GLY A 98 11.64 3.27 -3.28
N ILE A 99 11.48 2.03 -2.82
CA ILE A 99 10.18 1.33 -2.82
C ILE A 99 9.42 1.63 -1.53
N LEU A 100 10.12 1.54 -0.39
CA LEU A 100 9.57 1.89 0.92
C LEU A 100 9.03 3.32 0.95
N ASP A 101 9.69 4.24 0.23
CA ASP A 101 9.31 5.65 0.16
C ASP A 101 7.90 5.86 -0.39
N TYR A 102 7.43 4.99 -1.27
CA TYR A 102 6.05 4.98 -1.77
C TYR A 102 5.15 4.08 -0.91
N ALA A 103 5.57 2.83 -0.67
CA ALA A 103 4.72 1.81 -0.06
C ALA A 103 4.19 2.23 1.32
N ARG A 104 4.97 2.95 2.13
CA ARG A 104 4.56 3.42 3.46
C ARG A 104 3.41 4.43 3.46
N TRP A 105 3.08 5.02 2.32
CA TRP A 105 2.02 6.00 2.15
C TRP A 105 0.76 5.44 1.49
N VAL A 106 0.75 4.14 1.14
CA VAL A 106 -0.41 3.50 0.50
C VAL A 106 -1.40 3.04 1.56
N ASP A 107 -2.24 3.96 1.99
CA ASP A 107 -3.34 3.69 2.90
C ASP A 107 -4.66 3.83 2.17
N LEU A 108 -5.52 2.83 2.32
CA LEU A 108 -6.76 2.73 1.54
C LEU A 108 -7.98 2.62 2.45
N ALA A 109 -8.91 3.55 2.31
CA ALA A 109 -10.25 3.44 2.88
C ALA A 109 -11.13 2.62 1.93
N CYS A 110 -11.71 1.52 2.42
CA CYS A 110 -12.53 0.62 1.60
C CYS A 110 -14.02 0.78 1.92
N TYR A 111 -14.74 1.25 0.91
CA TYR A 111 -16.17 1.53 0.93
C TYR A 111 -16.94 0.37 0.35
N ARG A 112 -18.04 -0.02 0.98
CA ARG A 112 -18.98 -0.97 0.38
C ARG A 112 -19.47 -0.43 -0.95
N ILE A 113 -19.51 -1.30 -1.95
CA ILE A 113 -20.18 -1.07 -3.22
C ILE A 113 -21.00 -2.31 -3.57
N GLU A 114 -21.92 -2.18 -4.52
CA GLU A 114 -22.69 -3.30 -5.03
C GLU A 114 -22.64 -3.28 -6.55
N GLY A 115 -22.60 -4.46 -7.16
CA GLY A 115 -22.51 -4.60 -8.60
C GLY A 115 -22.76 -6.02 -9.08
N GLY A 116 -22.79 -6.20 -10.40
CA GLY A 116 -23.11 -7.48 -11.03
C GLY A 116 -22.00 -8.51 -10.86
N ALA A 117 -22.37 -9.78 -10.68
CA ALA A 117 -21.39 -10.87 -10.65
C ALA A 117 -20.68 -11.02 -12.02
N ARG A 118 -19.35 -11.03 -12.02
CA ARG A 118 -18.51 -11.17 -13.22
C ARG A 118 -18.31 -12.60 -13.67
N ASN A 119 -18.34 -13.56 -12.73
CA ASN A 119 -18.11 -14.99 -12.97
C ASN A 119 -16.85 -15.25 -13.82
N PHE A 120 -15.78 -14.52 -13.55
CA PHE A 120 -14.57 -14.53 -14.37
C PHE A 120 -13.53 -15.50 -13.77
N PRO A 121 -13.15 -16.59 -14.46
CA PRO A 121 -12.15 -17.52 -13.95
C PRO A 121 -10.74 -16.94 -14.03
N LEU A 122 -9.96 -17.14 -12.96
CA LEU A 122 -8.58 -16.65 -12.86
C LEU A 122 -7.69 -17.70 -12.17
N THR A 123 -6.40 -17.62 -12.45
CA THR A 123 -5.35 -18.23 -11.64
C THR A 123 -4.56 -17.12 -10.96
N LEU A 124 -4.50 -17.12 -9.63
CA LEU A 124 -3.75 -16.15 -8.84
C LEU A 124 -2.39 -16.71 -8.44
N SER A 125 -1.31 -16.01 -8.78
CA SER A 125 0.06 -16.38 -8.42
C SER A 125 0.63 -15.38 -7.42
N GLN A 126 1.22 -15.83 -6.31
CA GLN A 126 1.79 -14.93 -5.30
C GLN A 126 2.98 -14.15 -5.89
N LEU A 127 3.03 -12.84 -5.64
CA LEU A 127 4.16 -11.99 -6.02
C LEU A 127 5.11 -11.70 -4.84
N ASN A 128 4.62 -11.80 -3.60
CA ASN A 128 5.44 -11.46 -2.44
C ASN A 128 6.55 -12.52 -2.21
N PRO A 129 7.84 -12.13 -2.19
CA PRO A 129 8.96 -13.08 -2.07
C PRO A 129 9.00 -13.84 -0.73
N VAL A 130 8.46 -13.27 0.35
CA VAL A 130 8.36 -13.97 1.64
C VAL A 130 7.33 -15.10 1.53
N VAL A 131 6.17 -14.82 0.92
CA VAL A 131 5.08 -15.80 0.77
C VAL A 131 5.44 -16.88 -0.25
N GLN A 132 6.10 -16.53 -1.35
CA GLN A 132 6.60 -17.51 -2.32
C GLN A 132 7.55 -18.53 -1.69
N ARG A 133 8.44 -18.08 -0.78
CA ARG A 133 9.37 -18.96 -0.06
C ARG A 133 8.68 -19.94 0.90
N LEU A 134 7.43 -19.67 1.28
CA LEU A 134 6.61 -20.60 2.07
C LEU A 134 6.00 -21.72 1.19
N GLY A 135 6.20 -21.68 -0.13
CA GLY A 135 5.67 -22.70 -1.04
C GLY A 135 4.17 -22.60 -1.27
N ILE A 136 3.58 -21.41 -1.09
CA ILE A 136 2.17 -21.16 -1.40
C ILE A 136 1.98 -21.30 -2.92
N GLN A 137 1.13 -22.24 -3.32
CA GLN A 137 0.85 -22.54 -4.71
C GLN A 137 -0.12 -21.54 -5.32
N ASP A 138 -0.14 -21.48 -6.64
CA ASP A 138 -1.11 -20.71 -7.41
C ASP A 138 -2.53 -21.22 -7.12
N ALA A 139 -3.46 -20.27 -6.99
CA ALA A 139 -4.85 -20.55 -6.62
C ALA A 139 -5.78 -20.32 -7.83
N PRO A 140 -6.44 -21.37 -8.36
CA PRO A 140 -7.53 -21.18 -9.30
C PRO A 140 -8.77 -20.64 -8.56
N VAL A 141 -9.37 -19.58 -9.08
CA VAL A 141 -10.50 -18.88 -8.45
C VAL A 141 -11.54 -18.48 -9.50
N THR A 142 -12.76 -18.19 -9.04
CA THR A 142 -13.73 -17.41 -9.81
C THR A 142 -13.94 -16.07 -9.12
N MET A 143 -13.78 -14.97 -9.87
CA MET A 143 -14.15 -13.62 -9.46
C MET A 143 -15.66 -13.43 -9.62
N LEU A 144 -16.34 -13.03 -8.55
CA LEU A 144 -17.80 -12.93 -8.48
C LEU A 144 -18.25 -11.46 -8.56
N SER A 145 -19.00 -10.95 -7.58
CA SER A 145 -19.49 -9.57 -7.53
C SER A 145 -18.46 -8.63 -6.89
N PRO A 146 -18.43 -7.34 -7.29
CA PRO A 146 -17.71 -6.32 -6.53
C PRO A 146 -18.38 -6.13 -5.17
N GLU A 147 -17.59 -5.90 -4.14
CA GLU A 147 -18.04 -5.70 -2.76
C GLU A 147 -17.48 -4.41 -2.15
N GLN A 148 -16.27 -4.00 -2.57
CA GLN A 148 -15.65 -2.78 -2.04
C GLN A 148 -14.92 -1.96 -3.10
N LEU A 149 -14.94 -0.63 -2.96
CA LEU A 149 -13.99 0.28 -3.60
C LEU A 149 -13.05 0.83 -2.54
N CYS A 150 -11.76 0.53 -2.67
CA CYS A 150 -10.70 1.02 -1.81
C CYS A 150 -10.00 2.21 -2.47
N VAL A 151 -9.96 3.34 -1.77
CA VAL A 151 -9.46 4.62 -2.30
C VAL A 151 -8.39 5.22 -1.38
N PRO A 152 -7.42 5.98 -1.91
CA PRO A 152 -6.28 6.44 -1.14
C PRO A 152 -6.66 7.53 -0.14
N VAL A 153 -6.13 7.41 1.09
CA VAL A 153 -6.35 8.35 2.19
C VAL A 153 -5.04 8.69 2.91
N ALA A 154 -4.95 9.89 3.46
CA ALA A 154 -3.94 10.27 4.44
C ALA A 154 -4.48 10.12 5.87
N LYS A 155 -3.60 9.95 6.84
CA LYS A 155 -3.95 9.87 8.27
C LYS A 155 -3.47 11.10 9.02
N ASN A 156 -4.28 11.60 9.94
CA ASN A 156 -3.96 12.68 10.89
C ASN A 156 -3.41 13.95 10.24
N GLY A 157 -3.79 14.22 8.99
CA GLY A 157 -3.29 15.36 8.21
C GLY A 157 -1.85 15.20 7.70
N GLU A 158 -1.20 14.06 7.92
CA GLU A 158 0.11 13.77 7.35
C GLU A 158 -0.02 13.38 5.89
N LEU A 159 0.39 14.30 5.01
CA LEU A 159 0.40 14.09 3.57
C LEU A 159 1.73 13.51 3.11
N PRO A 160 1.73 12.62 2.09
CA PRO A 160 2.95 12.21 1.42
C PRO A 160 3.66 13.42 0.78
N PRO A 161 4.98 13.35 0.58
CA PRO A 161 5.70 14.31 -0.27
C PRO A 161 5.05 14.42 -1.66
N PRO A 162 5.09 15.59 -2.33
CA PRO A 162 4.35 15.84 -3.57
C PRO A 162 4.57 14.78 -4.68
N GLU A 163 5.80 14.31 -4.83
CA GLU A 163 6.19 13.28 -5.79
C GLU A 163 5.62 11.89 -5.47
N ILE A 164 5.40 11.59 -4.19
CA ILE A 164 4.74 10.35 -3.77
C ILE A 164 3.23 10.52 -3.86
N LEU A 165 2.71 11.70 -3.48
CA LEU A 165 1.29 12.01 -3.56
C LEU A 165 0.77 11.94 -5.00
N SER A 166 1.55 12.41 -5.98
CA SER A 166 1.20 12.34 -7.41
C SER A 166 1.08 10.91 -7.93
N PHE A 167 1.63 9.92 -7.21
CA PHE A 167 1.50 8.50 -7.51
C PHE A 167 0.38 7.85 -6.68
N VAL A 168 0.44 7.96 -5.35
CA VAL A 168 -0.44 7.26 -4.40
C VAL A 168 -1.91 7.64 -4.60
N ARG A 169 -2.19 8.89 -4.96
CA ARG A 169 -3.57 9.38 -5.15
C ARG A 169 -4.33 8.70 -6.28
N HIS A 170 -3.66 7.94 -7.16
CA HIS A 170 -4.29 7.20 -8.26
C HIS A 170 -4.39 5.69 -7.98
N ILE A 171 -4.16 5.25 -6.74
CA ILE A 171 -4.28 3.84 -6.35
C ILE A 171 -5.71 3.55 -5.87
N ASP A 172 -6.59 3.28 -6.83
CA ASP A 172 -7.93 2.79 -6.54
C ASP A 172 -8.04 1.30 -6.83
N LEU A 173 -8.66 0.58 -5.91
CA LEU A 173 -8.86 -0.85 -6.06
C LEU A 173 -10.32 -1.22 -5.89
N GLU A 174 -10.87 -1.86 -6.91
CA GLU A 174 -12.17 -2.51 -6.81
C GLU A 174 -11.96 -3.96 -6.35
N CYS A 175 -12.57 -4.32 -5.23
CA CYS A 175 -12.45 -5.62 -4.59
C CYS A 175 -13.68 -6.49 -4.87
N TYR A 176 -13.43 -7.66 -5.42
CA TYR A 176 -14.42 -8.65 -5.80
C TYR A 176 -14.42 -9.84 -4.85
N ALA A 177 -15.60 -10.37 -4.53
CA ALA A 177 -15.72 -11.64 -3.85
C ALA A 177 -15.07 -12.77 -4.68
N LEU A 178 -14.39 -13.69 -4.00
CA LEU A 178 -13.78 -14.85 -4.62
C LEU A 178 -14.48 -16.15 -4.21
N ARG A 179 -14.57 -17.06 -5.18
CA ARG A 179 -14.76 -18.48 -4.93
C ARG A 179 -13.47 -19.22 -5.28
N VAL A 180 -12.79 -19.75 -4.27
CA VAL A 180 -11.60 -20.59 -4.47
C VAL A 180 -12.03 -21.95 -5.04
N LEU A 181 -11.34 -22.39 -6.08
CA LEU A 181 -11.54 -23.71 -6.69
C LEU A 181 -10.46 -24.66 -6.17
N GLY A 182 -10.84 -25.88 -5.80
CA GLY A 182 -9.89 -26.89 -5.30
C GLY A 182 -9.73 -26.90 -3.77
N ILE A 183 -8.59 -27.40 -3.29
CA ILE A 183 -8.32 -27.58 -1.85
C ILE A 183 -7.91 -26.22 -1.27
N PRO A 184 -8.58 -25.74 -0.20
CA PRO A 184 -8.18 -24.52 0.50
C PRO A 184 -6.70 -24.56 0.91
N GLY A 185 -6.04 -23.42 0.82
CA GLY A 185 -4.65 -23.28 1.27
C GLY A 185 -4.53 -23.64 2.75
N ARG A 186 -3.39 -24.24 3.13
CA ARG A 186 -3.11 -24.44 4.55
C ARG A 186 -2.82 -23.09 5.20
N PRO A 187 -3.43 -22.78 6.36
CA PRO A 187 -3.12 -21.55 7.06
C PRO A 187 -1.62 -21.46 7.39
N PHE A 188 -1.04 -20.26 7.25
CA PHE A 188 0.39 -20.05 7.47
C PHE A 188 0.64 -18.85 8.39
N PRO A 189 1.66 -18.93 9.27
CA PRO A 189 1.97 -17.85 10.21
C PRO A 189 2.80 -16.75 9.55
N LEU A 190 2.59 -15.51 9.98
CA LEU A 190 3.42 -14.36 9.65
C LEU A 190 3.53 -13.42 10.86
N THR A 191 4.58 -12.61 10.86
CA THR A 191 4.70 -11.44 11.74
C THR A 191 4.55 -10.17 10.91
N LEU A 192 3.62 -9.29 11.27
CA LEU A 192 3.37 -8.02 10.59
C LEU A 192 3.94 -6.86 11.40
N GLY A 193 4.63 -5.93 10.74
CA GLY A 193 5.03 -4.64 11.31
C GLY A 193 4.56 -3.49 10.42
N HIS A 194 4.02 -2.43 11.00
CA HIS A 194 3.53 -1.29 10.24
C HIS A 194 4.67 -0.55 9.53
N LEU A 195 4.44 -0.15 8.28
CA LEU A 195 5.34 0.70 7.52
C LEU A 195 4.92 2.17 7.55
N ASN A 196 3.63 2.43 7.75
CA ASN A 196 3.12 3.80 7.77
C ASN A 196 3.72 4.61 8.94
N PRO A 197 4.18 5.86 8.70
CA PRO A 197 4.82 6.68 9.74
C PRO A 197 3.95 6.94 10.98
N VAL A 198 2.63 7.11 10.80
CA VAL A 198 1.68 7.35 11.91
C VAL A 198 1.48 6.11 12.79
N LEU A 199 1.74 4.91 12.25
CA LEU A 199 1.53 3.63 12.95
C LEU A 199 2.83 2.87 13.21
N ALA A 200 4.00 3.43 12.86
CA ALA A 200 5.29 2.72 12.84
C ALA A 200 5.72 2.22 14.23
N ASP A 201 5.36 2.95 15.30
CA ASP A 201 5.71 2.60 16.68
C ASP A 201 4.81 1.51 17.28
N ARG A 202 3.81 1.04 16.53
CA ARG A 202 2.95 -0.05 16.97
C ARG A 202 3.75 -1.36 17.07
N PRO A 203 3.53 -2.17 18.12
CA PRO A 203 4.17 -3.48 18.21
C PRO A 203 3.84 -4.37 17.02
N LYS A 204 4.81 -5.21 16.65
CA LYS A 204 4.61 -6.24 15.64
C LYS A 204 3.51 -7.21 16.08
N THR A 205 2.70 -7.66 15.13
CA THR A 205 1.55 -8.53 15.37
C THR A 205 1.79 -9.89 14.71
N GLU A 206 1.64 -10.97 15.47
CA GLU A 206 1.61 -12.32 14.90
C GLU A 206 0.22 -12.63 14.35
N VAL A 207 0.18 -13.13 13.11
CA VAL A 207 -1.06 -13.48 12.42
C VAL A 207 -0.96 -14.87 11.84
N ARG A 208 -2.11 -15.54 11.78
CA ARG A 208 -2.30 -16.76 10.98
C ARG A 208 -3.17 -16.40 9.79
N VAL A 209 -2.59 -16.46 8.60
CA VAL A 209 -3.28 -16.19 7.33
C VAL A 209 -4.11 -17.40 6.93
N GLY A 210 -5.39 -17.19 6.63
CA GLY A 210 -6.36 -18.20 6.23
C GLY A 210 -6.65 -18.16 4.73
N ASP A 211 -7.95 -18.21 4.39
CA ASP A 211 -8.42 -18.27 3.01
C ASP A 211 -8.42 -16.90 2.32
N ALA A 212 -8.17 -16.90 1.00
CA ALA A 212 -8.44 -15.74 0.16
C ALA A 212 -9.95 -15.52 0.04
N ARG A 213 -10.43 -14.31 0.34
CA ARG A 213 -11.84 -13.93 0.27
C ARG A 213 -12.16 -12.98 -0.86
N GLN A 214 -11.24 -12.06 -1.15
CA GLN A 214 -11.45 -11.04 -2.16
C GLN A 214 -10.22 -10.85 -3.03
N LEU A 215 -10.45 -10.40 -4.26
CA LEU A 215 -9.43 -9.92 -5.18
C LEU A 215 -9.68 -8.45 -5.47
N CYS A 216 -8.73 -7.60 -5.11
CA CYS A 216 -8.73 -6.18 -5.37
C CYS A 216 -7.89 -5.88 -6.61
N VAL A 217 -8.49 -5.20 -7.59
CA VAL A 217 -7.89 -4.93 -8.90
C VAL A 217 -7.90 -3.43 -9.19
N PRO A 218 -6.91 -2.92 -9.95
CA PRO A 218 -6.77 -1.49 -10.17
C PRO A 218 -7.83 -1.00 -11.16
N VAL A 219 -8.50 0.09 -10.78
CA VAL A 219 -9.52 0.77 -11.58
C VAL A 219 -9.20 2.25 -11.71
N ALA A 220 -9.65 2.88 -12.79
CA ALA A 220 -9.72 4.34 -12.88
C ALA A 220 -11.17 4.78 -12.71
N LYS A 221 -11.36 5.94 -12.10
CA LYS A 221 -12.65 6.61 -12.03
C LYS A 221 -12.79 7.56 -13.22
N ARG A 222 -14.00 7.66 -13.76
CA ARG A 222 -14.32 8.68 -14.77
C ARG A 222 -14.02 10.07 -14.21
N GLY A 223 -13.23 10.84 -14.96
CA GLY A 223 -12.78 12.18 -14.54
C GLY A 223 -11.40 12.18 -13.88
N ASP A 224 -10.79 11.01 -13.63
CA ASP A 224 -9.39 10.94 -13.23
C ASP A 224 -8.46 10.96 -14.46
N GLU A 225 -7.41 11.77 -14.39
CA GLU A 225 -6.36 11.87 -15.40
C GLU A 225 -5.07 11.26 -14.83
N ILE A 226 -4.90 9.95 -15.03
CA ILE A 226 -3.73 9.22 -14.55
C ILE A 226 -2.56 9.43 -15.52
N PRO A 227 -1.41 10.00 -15.07
CA PRO A 227 -0.22 10.11 -15.91
C PRO A 227 0.24 8.74 -16.42
N ARG A 228 0.79 8.69 -17.64
CA ARG A 228 1.15 7.40 -18.29
C ARG A 228 2.19 6.62 -17.50
N GLU A 229 3.13 7.32 -16.90
CA GLU A 229 4.17 6.78 -16.02
C GLU A 229 3.57 6.14 -14.77
N VAL A 230 2.59 6.79 -14.12
CA VAL A 230 1.87 6.25 -12.95
C VAL A 230 1.04 5.03 -13.36
N LEU A 231 0.31 5.13 -14.47
CA LEU A 231 -0.49 4.04 -15.03
C LEU A 231 0.37 2.81 -15.33
N GLY A 232 1.62 3.01 -15.77
CA GLY A 232 2.59 1.95 -16.05
C GLY A 232 2.81 0.99 -14.88
N THR A 233 2.71 1.51 -13.65
CA THR A 233 2.84 0.74 -12.40
C THR A 233 1.50 0.38 -11.79
N VAL A 234 0.58 1.34 -11.63
CA VAL A 234 -0.70 1.14 -10.91
C VAL A 234 -1.55 0.05 -11.54
N ARG A 235 -1.54 -0.08 -12.87
CA ARG A 235 -2.33 -1.09 -13.60
C ARG A 235 -2.01 -2.55 -13.22
N TRP A 236 -0.89 -2.77 -12.54
CA TRP A 236 -0.41 -4.08 -12.12
C TRP A 236 -0.65 -4.37 -10.64
N LEU A 237 -1.25 -3.43 -9.91
CA LEU A 237 -1.44 -3.52 -8.47
C LEU A 237 -2.68 -4.36 -8.15
N ASP A 238 -2.48 -5.66 -8.00
CA ASP A 238 -3.54 -6.57 -7.61
C ASP A 238 -3.25 -7.19 -6.26
N LEU A 239 -4.24 -7.18 -5.37
CA LEU A 239 -4.12 -7.72 -4.03
C LEU A 239 -5.19 -8.79 -3.80
N ALA A 240 -4.78 -9.98 -3.40
CA ALA A 240 -5.69 -10.95 -2.80
C ALA A 240 -5.80 -10.66 -1.30
N LYS A 241 -7.02 -10.42 -0.80
CA LYS A 241 -7.30 -10.25 0.63
C LYS A 241 -7.58 -11.60 1.26
N TYR A 242 -6.76 -11.96 2.23
CA TYR A 242 -6.87 -13.18 3.03
C TYR A 242 -7.45 -12.86 4.39
N ASP A 243 -8.28 -13.74 4.93
CA ASP A 243 -8.65 -13.66 6.36
C ASP A 243 -7.39 -13.81 7.22
N VAL A 244 -7.31 -13.06 8.31
CA VAL A 244 -6.28 -13.26 9.33
C VAL A 244 -6.91 -13.47 10.70
N ALA A 245 -6.30 -14.37 11.46
CA ALA A 245 -6.56 -14.53 12.88
C ALA A 245 -5.33 -14.05 13.66
N THR A 246 -5.55 -13.19 14.66
CA THR A 246 -4.53 -12.71 15.58
C THR A 246 -4.59 -13.49 16.89
N GLY A 247 -3.46 -13.55 17.61
CA GLY A 247 -3.49 -13.90 19.02
C GLY A 247 -4.16 -12.78 19.85
N PRO A 248 -4.48 -13.02 21.13
CA PRO A 248 -5.02 -11.97 22.00
C PRO A 248 -4.08 -10.76 22.02
N SER A 249 -4.52 -9.63 21.47
CA SER A 249 -3.69 -8.43 21.41
C SER A 249 -3.67 -7.69 22.74
N VAL A 250 -2.49 -7.18 23.10
CA VAL A 250 -2.28 -6.23 24.21
C VAL A 250 -2.40 -4.79 23.71
N ILE A 251 -2.60 -4.57 22.41
CA ILE A 251 -2.56 -3.25 21.78
C ILE A 251 -3.97 -2.65 21.77
N GLY A 252 -4.12 -1.53 22.47
CA GLY A 252 -5.38 -0.79 22.56
C GLY A 252 -5.84 -0.16 21.23
N PRO A 253 -7.09 0.30 21.18
CA PRO A 253 -7.65 0.98 20.02
C PRO A 253 -6.88 2.26 19.67
N VAL A 254 -6.76 2.57 18.38
CA VAL A 254 -6.12 3.81 17.89
C VAL A 254 -7.11 4.61 17.06
N ALA A 255 -7.43 5.82 17.52
CA ALA A 255 -8.24 6.76 16.76
C ALA A 255 -7.39 7.50 15.73
N LEU A 256 -7.91 7.63 14.50
CA LEU A 256 -7.27 8.34 13.40
C LEU A 256 -8.29 9.23 12.70
N LYS A 257 -7.79 10.31 12.10
CA LYS A 257 -8.54 11.14 11.15
C LYS A 257 -8.08 10.85 9.73
N LEU A 258 -9.01 10.65 8.81
CA LEU A 258 -8.72 10.34 7.41
C LEU A 258 -9.04 11.53 6.51
N THR A 259 -8.19 11.76 5.52
CA THR A 259 -8.42 12.72 4.44
C THR A 259 -8.28 12.02 3.10
N HIS A 260 -9.27 12.15 2.23
CA HIS A 260 -9.23 11.59 0.89
C HIS A 260 -8.12 12.23 0.04
N LEU A 261 -7.29 11.39 -0.58
CA LEU A 261 -6.24 11.83 -1.50
C LEU A 261 -6.66 11.73 -2.95
N ASP A 262 -7.64 10.87 -3.22
CA ASP A 262 -8.17 10.61 -4.54
C ASP A 262 -8.65 11.89 -5.26
N PRO A 263 -8.22 12.19 -6.49
CA PRO A 263 -8.60 13.43 -7.19
C PRO A 263 -10.11 13.61 -7.41
N VAL A 264 -10.85 12.53 -7.62
CA VAL A 264 -12.29 12.57 -7.88
C VAL A 264 -13.09 12.67 -6.58
N LEU A 265 -12.58 12.06 -5.50
CA LEU A 265 -13.24 11.97 -4.20
C LEU A 265 -12.66 12.92 -3.14
N ALA A 266 -11.68 13.76 -3.47
CA ALA A 266 -11.06 14.72 -2.55
C ALA A 266 -12.04 15.74 -1.94
N HIS A 267 -13.23 15.89 -2.53
CA HIS A 267 -14.29 16.75 -2.04
C HIS A 267 -15.11 16.11 -0.90
N LEU A 268 -14.97 14.81 -0.65
CA LEU A 268 -15.62 14.13 0.46
C LEU A 268 -15.08 14.66 1.80
N PRO A 269 -15.93 14.75 2.84
CA PRO A 269 -15.48 15.26 4.13
C PRO A 269 -14.49 14.27 4.77
N GLY A 270 -13.63 14.80 5.64
CA GLY A 270 -12.72 13.98 6.43
C GLY A 270 -13.46 13.01 7.34
N GLU A 271 -12.82 11.90 7.65
CA GLU A 271 -13.42 10.79 8.40
C GLU A 271 -12.72 10.56 9.73
N GLU A 272 -13.38 9.86 10.64
CA GLU A 272 -12.77 9.33 11.85
C GLU A 272 -12.86 7.80 11.84
N VAL A 273 -11.80 7.14 12.35
CA VAL A 273 -11.72 5.69 12.42
C VAL A 273 -11.02 5.25 13.69
N ILE A 274 -11.49 4.14 14.25
CA ILE A 274 -10.80 3.45 15.34
C ILE A 274 -10.26 2.12 14.81
N LEU A 275 -8.94 1.97 14.86
CA LEU A 275 -8.27 0.71 14.55
C LEU A 275 -8.22 -0.18 15.79
N THR A 276 -8.66 -1.42 15.64
CA THR A 276 -8.56 -2.45 16.68
C THR A 276 -7.61 -3.54 16.21
N GLU A 277 -8.15 -4.68 15.79
CA GLU A 277 -7.44 -5.86 15.33
C GLU A 277 -7.49 -5.94 13.79
N PRO A 278 -6.41 -6.41 13.14
CA PRO A 278 -6.46 -6.65 11.71
C PRO A 278 -7.39 -7.84 11.43
N ALA A 279 -8.24 -7.70 10.41
CA ALA A 279 -9.20 -8.72 10.01
C ALA A 279 -8.78 -9.43 8.70
N GLN A 280 -8.08 -8.71 7.83
CA GLN A 280 -7.57 -9.26 6.57
C GLN A 280 -6.15 -8.79 6.25
N LEU A 281 -5.48 -9.53 5.38
CA LEU A 281 -4.17 -9.20 4.82
C LEU A 281 -4.26 -9.21 3.28
N GLY A 282 -4.06 -8.05 2.66
CA GLY A 282 -3.85 -7.91 1.23
C GLY A 282 -2.43 -8.30 0.84
N LEU A 283 -2.30 -9.33 0.00
CA LEU A 283 -1.04 -9.81 -0.55
C LEU A 283 -1.01 -9.63 -2.06
N PRO A 284 0.14 -9.20 -2.63
CA PRO A 284 0.23 -8.94 -4.05
C PRO A 284 0.22 -10.24 -4.85
N VAL A 285 -0.60 -10.27 -5.90
CA VAL A 285 -0.78 -11.42 -6.78
C VAL A 285 -0.71 -11.01 -8.25
N ALA A 286 -0.29 -11.94 -9.10
CA ALA A 286 -0.49 -11.85 -10.55
C ALA A 286 -1.73 -12.63 -10.95
N LYS A 287 -2.33 -12.28 -12.09
CA LYS A 287 -3.45 -13.02 -12.69
C LYS A 287 -2.99 -13.76 -13.95
N ASN A 288 -3.36 -15.02 -14.09
CA ASN A 288 -3.18 -15.84 -15.29
C ASN A 288 -1.73 -15.84 -15.81
N GLY A 289 -0.75 -15.85 -14.90
CA GLY A 289 0.68 -15.79 -15.24
C GLY A 289 1.16 -14.47 -15.83
N ARG A 290 0.32 -13.43 -15.90
CA ARG A 290 0.71 -12.08 -16.34
C ARG A 290 1.38 -11.34 -15.18
N ILE A 291 2.69 -11.52 -15.09
CA ILE A 291 3.55 -10.89 -14.08
C ILE A 291 3.85 -9.43 -14.50
N PRO A 292 3.87 -8.46 -13.57
CA PRO A 292 4.28 -7.10 -13.86
C PRO A 292 5.71 -7.05 -14.44
N PRO A 293 6.02 -6.11 -15.37
CA PRO A 293 7.38 -5.96 -15.88
C PRO A 293 8.33 -5.48 -14.77
N ARG A 294 9.62 -5.80 -14.94
CA ARG A 294 10.66 -5.45 -13.96
C ARG A 294 11.04 -3.97 -13.99
N ASP A 295 10.93 -3.37 -15.17
CA ASP A 295 11.35 -2.00 -15.48
C ASP A 295 10.14 -1.14 -15.87
#